data_AF-A0A5J5WJ19-F1
#
_entry.id   AF-A0A5J5WJ19-F1
#
_cell.length_a   1.000
_cell.length_b   1.000
_cell.length_c   1.000
_cell.angle_alpha   90.00
_cell.angle_beta   90.00
_cell.angle_gamma   90.00
#
_symmetry.space_group_name_H-M   'P 1'
#
loop_
_entity.id
_entity.type
_entity.pdbx_description
1 polymer ?
#
loop_
_entity_poly.entity_id
_entity_poly.type
_entity_poly.pdbx_seq_one_letter_code
_entity_poly.pdbx_strand_id
1 'polypeptide(L)'
;MNFTTDKLRSLVRKWQTLIEAHVDVKTTDNYTLRMFCIGFTKRRPNQVKRTCYAQSSQIRRIRRKMREIMTAQATSCDLKELVQKFIPEMIGKEIEKATSSFYPLQNVFIREVKILKAPKFDLGKLMAVHGDYSEDVRVKIGRPADETMAEPTPELIGA
;
A
#
# COMPACT_ATOMS: atom_id res chain seq x y z
N MET A 1 7.28 -4.84 3.90
CA MET A 1 6.29 -4.50 2.85
C MET A 1 6.90 -3.45 1.94
N ASN A 2 6.86 -3.63 0.62
CA ASN A 2 7.35 -2.64 -0.34
C ASN A 2 6.49 -2.69 -1.61
N PHE A 3 6.35 -1.56 -2.30
CA PHE A 3 5.76 -1.50 -3.62
C PHE A 3 6.64 -2.19 -4.66
N THR A 4 6.01 -2.79 -5.69
CA THR A 4 6.75 -3.23 -6.88
C THR A 4 7.28 -2.00 -7.62
N THR A 5 8.43 -2.18 -8.28
CA THR A 5 9.07 -1.12 -9.08
C THR A 5 8.13 -0.58 -10.14
N ASP A 6 7.32 -1.45 -10.75
CA ASP A 6 6.39 -1.11 -11.82
C ASP A 6 5.23 -0.27 -11.28
N LYS A 7 4.68 -0.64 -10.11
CA LYS A 7 3.62 0.13 -9.47
C LYS A 7 4.12 1.53 -9.12
N LEU A 8 5.30 1.66 -8.50
CA LEU A 8 5.85 2.97 -8.14
C LEU A 8 6.05 3.85 -9.38
N ARG A 9 6.66 3.31 -10.44
CA ARG A 9 6.88 4.04 -11.70
C ARG A 9 5.56 4.46 -12.37
N SER A 10 4.51 3.64 -12.27
CA SER A 10 3.20 3.96 -12.85
C SER A 10 2.48 5.14 -12.17
N LEU A 11 2.78 5.40 -10.90
CA LEU A 11 2.13 6.45 -10.09
C LEU A 11 2.74 7.82 -10.33
N VAL A 12 4.04 7.88 -10.62
CA VAL A 12 4.75 9.13 -10.89
C VAL A 12 4.37 9.66 -12.26
N ARG A 13 3.67 10.79 -12.29
CA ARG A 13 3.27 11.50 -13.51
C ARG A 13 3.72 12.95 -13.46
N LYS A 14 3.83 13.57 -14.64
CA LYS A 14 4.10 15.02 -14.77
C LYS A 14 2.88 15.85 -14.33
N TRP A 15 3.11 17.14 -14.10
CA TRP A 15 2.07 18.15 -13.82
C TRP A 15 1.34 18.02 -12.48
N GLN A 16 1.79 17.12 -11.60
CA GLN A 16 1.33 16.97 -10.22
C GLN A 16 2.54 17.05 -9.27
N THR A 17 2.28 17.38 -8.01
CA THR A 17 3.31 17.36 -6.96
C THR A 17 3.34 15.99 -6.30
N LEU A 18 4.53 15.42 -6.17
CA LEU A 18 4.79 14.28 -5.31
C LEU A 18 4.99 14.77 -3.87
N ILE A 19 4.26 14.17 -2.93
CA ILE A 19 4.36 14.45 -1.50
C ILE A 19 4.75 13.16 -0.80
N GLU A 20 5.92 13.16 -0.19
CA GLU A 20 6.43 12.05 0.61
C GLU A 20 6.57 12.44 2.08
N ALA A 21 6.31 11.47 2.96
CA ALA A 21 6.53 11.57 4.40
C ALA A 21 7.06 10.24 4.92
N HIS A 22 7.90 10.28 5.95
CA HIS A 22 8.32 9.11 6.70
C HIS A 22 8.13 9.34 8.20
N VAL A 23 7.90 8.25 8.93
CA VAL A 23 7.77 8.25 10.39
C VAL A 23 8.40 6.99 10.94
N ASP A 24 9.08 7.16 12.07
CA ASP A 24 9.51 6.06 12.93
C ASP A 24 8.51 5.89 14.05
N VAL A 25 7.91 4.70 14.15
CA VAL A 25 6.89 4.38 15.15
C VAL A 25 7.27 3.11 15.87
N LYS A 26 6.96 3.07 17.16
CA LYS A 26 7.07 1.87 17.98
C LYS A 26 5.67 1.30 18.19
N THR A 27 5.47 0.04 17.85
CA THR A 27 4.21 -0.69 18.08
C THR A 27 4.15 -1.21 19.52
N THR A 28 2.96 -1.65 19.94
CA THR A 28 2.68 -2.20 21.28
C THR A 28 3.48 -3.45 21.60
N ASP A 29 3.73 -4.31 20.61
CA ASP A 29 4.55 -5.52 20.69
C ASP A 29 6.07 -5.27 20.61
N ASN A 30 6.51 -4.00 20.74
CA ASN A 30 7.90 -3.54 20.76
C ASN A 30 8.66 -3.65 19.44
N TYR A 31 7.99 -3.74 18.28
CA TYR A 31 8.65 -3.51 17.01
C TYR A 31 8.88 -2.01 16.80
N THR A 32 10.03 -1.64 16.27
CA THR A 32 10.28 -0.28 15.77
C THR A 32 10.24 -0.33 14.26
N LEU A 33 9.31 0.41 13.65
CA LEU A 33 9.05 0.42 12.22
C LEU A 33 9.30 1.82 11.64
N ARG A 34 9.88 1.88 10.44
CA ARG A 34 9.92 3.09 9.61
C ARG A 34 8.93 2.93 8.46
N MET A 35 7.88 3.73 8.49
CA MET A 35 6.85 3.74 7.45
C MET A 35 7.09 4.90 6.49
N PHE A 36 6.97 4.64 5.19
CA PHE A 36 7.04 5.63 4.12
C PHE A 36 5.67 5.78 3.48
N CYS A 37 5.15 7.00 3.44
CA CYS A 37 3.92 7.36 2.76
C CYS A 37 4.24 8.19 1.51
N ILE A 38 3.54 7.89 0.42
CA ILE A 38 3.58 8.63 -0.84
C ILE A 38 2.16 9.11 -1.17
N GLY A 39 2.04 10.31 -1.71
CA GLY A 39 0.78 10.84 -2.22
C GLY A 39 1.01 11.84 -3.35
N PHE A 40 0.00 12.02 -4.19
CA PHE A 40 0.06 12.94 -5.32
C PHE A 40 -1.11 13.93 -5.26
N THR A 41 -0.90 15.12 -5.80
CA THR A 41 -1.97 16.11 -5.91
C THR A 41 -2.99 15.71 -6.98
N LYS A 42 -4.28 15.83 -6.65
CA LYS A 42 -5.38 15.54 -7.57
C LYS A 42 -5.78 16.79 -8.33
N ARG A 43 -5.98 16.64 -9.64
CA ARG A 43 -6.58 17.69 -10.47
C ARG A 43 -8.08 17.76 -10.21
N ARG A 44 -8.61 18.96 -10.00
CA ARG A 44 -10.06 19.15 -9.84
C ARG A 44 -10.76 19.05 -11.21
N PRO A 45 -11.97 18.50 -11.31
CA PRO A 45 -12.69 18.36 -12.58
C PRO A 45 -12.82 19.67 -13.36
N ASN A 46 -13.12 20.76 -12.65
CA ASN A 46 -13.35 22.08 -13.25
C ASN A 46 -12.06 22.91 -13.44
N GLN A 47 -10.90 22.27 -13.35
CA GLN A 47 -9.61 22.95 -13.45
C GLN A 47 -9.15 23.04 -14.91
N VAL A 48 -9.07 24.28 -15.42
CA VAL A 48 -8.60 24.62 -16.77
C VAL A 48 -7.08 24.40 -16.92
N LYS A 49 -6.29 24.78 -15.89
CA LYS A 49 -4.84 24.59 -15.90
C LYS A 49 -4.50 23.10 -15.85
N ARG A 50 -3.53 22.68 -16.69
CA ARG A 50 -3.02 21.29 -16.71
C ARG A 50 -2.27 20.92 -15.43
N THR A 51 -1.68 21.90 -14.75
CA THR A 51 -0.81 21.70 -13.57
C THR A 51 -1.58 21.77 -12.26
N CYS A 52 -1.39 20.80 -11.37
CA CYS A 52 -1.91 20.78 -10.00
C CYS A 52 -0.77 20.82 -8.97
N TYR A 53 0.11 21.82 -9.06
CA TYR A 53 1.19 21.95 -8.08
C TYR A 53 0.70 22.55 -6.76
N ALA A 54 1.12 21.95 -5.64
CA ALA A 54 0.88 22.48 -4.30
C ALA A 54 1.99 23.47 -3.90
N GLN A 55 1.63 24.52 -3.16
CA GLN A 55 2.62 25.44 -2.60
C GLN A 55 3.41 24.80 -1.46
N SER A 56 4.64 25.27 -1.22
CA SER A 56 5.51 24.75 -0.15
C SER A 56 4.86 24.76 1.24
N SER A 57 4.03 25.77 1.55
CA SER A 57 3.26 25.86 2.79
C SER A 57 2.24 24.72 2.92
N GLN A 58 1.50 24.44 1.83
CA GLN A 58 0.52 23.35 1.75
C GLN A 58 1.21 21.99 1.87
N ILE A 59 2.35 21.79 1.19
CA ILE A 59 3.14 20.56 1.28
C ILE A 59 3.58 20.29 2.72
N ARG A 60 4.07 21.31 3.44
CA ARG A 60 4.46 21.17 4.85
C ARG A 60 3.27 20.80 5.75
N ARG A 61 2.10 21.39 5.49
CA ARG A 61 0.87 21.11 6.25
C ARG A 61 0.37 19.67 6.00
N ILE A 62 0.37 19.23 4.74
CA ILE A 62 0.00 17.86 4.35
C ILE A 62 0.97 16.85 4.99
N ARG A 63 2.29 17.09 4.92
CA ARG A 63 3.30 16.23 5.56
C ARG A 63 3.14 16.16 7.08
N ARG A 64 2.69 17.24 7.73
CA ARG A 64 2.40 17.21 9.17
C ARG A 64 1.23 16.26 9.45
N LYS A 65 0.12 16.41 8.70
CA LYS A 65 -1.08 15.58 8.92
C LYS A 65 -0.87 14.11 8.54
N MET A 66 -0.11 13.84 7.48
CA MET A 66 0.33 12.48 7.13
C MET A 66 1.05 11.80 8.29
N ARG A 67 2.05 12.48 8.88
CA ARG A 67 2.82 11.92 9.99
C ARG A 67 1.95 11.71 11.23
N GLU A 68 1.07 12.66 11.54
CA GLU A 68 0.15 12.57 12.67
C GLU A 68 -0.76 11.32 12.60
N ILE A 69 -1.41 11.10 11.44
CA ILE A 69 -2.30 9.94 11.24
C ILE A 69 -1.51 8.63 11.26
N MET A 70 -0.35 8.60 10.61
CA MET A 70 0.52 7.41 10.62
C MET A 70 0.94 7.04 12.04
N THR A 71 1.37 8.01 12.85
CA THR A 71 1.75 7.76 14.26
C THR A 71 0.57 7.32 15.09
N ALA A 72 -0.61 7.94 14.93
CA ALA A 72 -1.80 7.61 15.71
C ALA A 72 -2.27 6.16 15.44
N GLN A 73 -2.28 5.75 14.17
CA GLN A 73 -2.75 4.42 13.76
C GLN A 73 -1.77 3.29 14.06
N ALA A 74 -0.46 3.59 14.11
CA ALA A 74 0.58 2.59 14.32
C ALA A 74 1.02 2.44 15.79
N THR A 75 0.92 3.50 16.61
CA THR A 75 1.28 3.40 18.04
C THR A 75 0.24 2.61 18.84
N SER A 76 -1.02 2.62 18.40
CA SER A 76 -2.14 1.98 19.09
C SER A 76 -2.31 0.49 18.81
N CYS A 77 -1.57 -0.07 17.84
CA CYS A 77 -1.79 -1.42 17.32
C CYS A 77 -0.55 -2.31 17.42
N ASP A 78 -0.81 -3.61 17.51
CA ASP A 78 0.19 -4.66 17.34
C ASP A 78 0.59 -4.82 15.86
N LEU A 79 1.70 -5.52 15.59
CA LEU A 79 2.16 -5.73 14.23
C LEU A 79 1.14 -6.50 13.36
N LYS A 80 0.42 -7.49 13.93
CA LYS A 80 -0.62 -8.27 13.23
C LYS A 80 -1.76 -7.37 12.74
N GLU A 81 -2.30 -6.54 13.63
CA GLU A 81 -3.37 -5.59 13.31
C GLU A 81 -2.90 -4.54 12.31
N LEU A 82 -1.67 -4.03 12.47
CA LEU A 82 -1.13 -3.01 11.58
C LEU A 82 -1.00 -3.54 10.13
N VAL A 83 -0.61 -4.80 9.95
CA VAL A 83 -0.60 -5.47 8.65
C VAL A 83 -2.01 -5.62 8.08
N GLN A 84 -3.00 -5.95 8.89
CA GLN A 84 -4.41 -6.00 8.46
C GLN A 84 -4.91 -4.62 8.01
N LYS A 85 -4.43 -3.51 8.59
CA LYS A 85 -4.75 -2.14 8.12
C LYS A 85 -4.08 -1.80 6.78
N PHE A 86 -2.95 -2.42 6.45
CA PHE A 86 -2.22 -2.16 5.20
C PHE A 86 -2.88 -2.78 3.97
N ILE A 87 -3.49 -3.98 4.10
CA ILE A 87 -4.10 -4.71 2.98
C ILE A 87 -5.22 -3.90 2.28
N PRO A 88 -6.22 -3.35 2.99
CA PRO A 88 -7.27 -2.53 2.39
C PRO A 88 -6.91 -1.04 2.29
N GLU A 89 -5.66 -0.68 2.62
CA GLU A 89 -5.10 0.68 2.56
C GLU A 89 -5.87 1.71 3.41
N MET A 90 -6.31 1.32 4.63
CA MET A 90 -7.13 2.21 5.48
C MET A 90 -6.42 3.52 5.82
N ILE A 91 -5.12 3.45 6.14
CA ILE A 91 -4.31 4.62 6.51
C ILE A 91 -4.21 5.60 5.34
N GLY A 92 -4.07 5.10 4.10
CA GLY A 92 -4.01 5.95 2.91
C GLY A 92 -5.31 6.73 2.69
N LYS A 93 -6.44 6.05 2.81
CA LYS A 93 -7.79 6.64 2.68
C LYS A 93 -8.09 7.66 3.78
N GLU A 94 -7.66 7.39 5.02
CA GLU A 94 -7.82 8.31 6.13
C GLU A 94 -7.02 9.61 5.91
N ILE A 95 -5.79 9.48 5.40
CA ILE A 95 -4.97 10.64 5.01
C ILE A 95 -5.65 11.43 3.89
N GLU A 96 -6.16 10.77 2.85
CA GLU A 96 -6.87 11.44 1.75
C GLU A 96 -8.06 12.26 2.27
N LYS A 97 -8.88 11.67 3.15
CA LYS A 97 -10.02 12.34 3.77
C LYS A 97 -9.60 13.55 4.60
N ALA A 98 -8.59 13.40 5.45
CA ALA A 98 -8.13 14.47 6.33
C ALA A 98 -7.42 15.61 5.58
N THR A 99 -6.79 15.32 4.44
CA THR A 99 -6.04 16.31 3.65
C THR A 99 -6.89 17.02 2.59
N SER A 100 -8.07 16.49 2.26
CA SER A 100 -9.03 17.08 1.32
C SER A 100 -9.34 18.56 1.60
N SER A 101 -9.36 18.96 2.88
CA SER A 101 -9.54 20.36 3.29
C SER A 101 -8.40 21.29 2.86
N PHE A 102 -7.16 20.80 2.80
CA PHE A 102 -6.00 21.61 2.40
C PHE A 102 -5.79 21.60 0.90
N TYR A 103 -5.69 20.41 0.33
CA TYR A 103 -5.50 20.18 -1.09
C TYR A 103 -5.94 18.76 -1.42
N PRO A 104 -6.75 18.54 -2.46
CA PRO A 104 -7.21 17.20 -2.81
C PRO A 104 -6.02 16.33 -3.24
N LEU A 105 -5.86 15.18 -2.60
CA LEU A 105 -4.85 14.19 -2.96
C LEU A 105 -5.47 13.04 -3.76
N GLN A 106 -4.63 12.28 -4.43
CA GLN A 106 -4.96 10.99 -5.05
C GLN A 106 -3.77 10.04 -4.85
N ASN A 107 -4.03 8.74 -4.96
CA ASN A 107 -2.99 7.71 -4.90
C ASN A 107 -2.13 7.83 -3.64
N VAL A 108 -2.78 7.95 -2.49
CA VAL A 108 -2.11 8.03 -1.18
C VAL A 108 -1.90 6.61 -0.67
N PHE A 109 -0.65 6.18 -0.58
CA PHE A 109 -0.29 4.83 -0.18
C PHE A 109 0.88 4.80 0.78
N ILE A 110 0.97 3.70 1.54
CA ILE A 110 2.19 3.35 2.27
C ILE A 110 3.10 2.63 1.27
N ARG A 111 4.17 3.31 0.84
CA ARG A 111 5.12 2.82 -0.16
C ARG A 111 5.94 1.66 0.38
N GLU A 112 6.46 1.81 1.59
CA GLU A 112 7.36 0.84 2.19
C GLU A 112 7.27 0.91 3.71
N VAL A 113 7.39 -0.26 4.35
CA VAL A 113 7.53 -0.39 5.81
C VAL A 113 8.79 -1.20 6.07
N LYS A 114 9.74 -0.57 6.77
CA LYS A 114 11.00 -1.17 7.21
C LYS A 114 10.94 -1.49 8.69
N ILE A 115 11.43 -2.65 9.10
CA ILE A 115 11.66 -2.97 10.51
C ILE A 115 13.04 -2.44 10.87
N LEU A 116 13.10 -1.52 11.83
CA LEU A 116 14.36 -1.00 12.38
C LEU A 116 14.86 -1.88 13.52
N LYS A 117 13.94 -2.29 14.40
CA LYS A 117 14.26 -3.13 15.56
C LYS A 117 13.16 -4.14 15.77
N ALA A 118 13.54 -5.41 15.83
CA ALA A 118 12.68 -6.49 16.25
C ALA A 118 12.84 -6.74 17.77
N PRO A 119 11.77 -7.14 18.47
CA PRO A 119 11.89 -7.62 19.84
C PRO A 119 12.67 -8.93 19.88
N LYS A 120 13.12 -9.33 21.08
CA LYS A 120 13.74 -10.65 21.27
C LYS A 120 12.72 -11.74 20.92
N PHE A 121 13.20 -12.77 20.24
CA PHE A 121 12.39 -13.90 19.84
C PHE A 121 11.77 -14.60 21.06
N ASP A 122 10.48 -14.90 20.98
CA ASP A 122 9.72 -15.60 22.00
C ASP A 122 8.80 -16.60 21.31
N LEU A 123 8.95 -17.87 21.65
CA LEU A 123 8.18 -18.96 21.07
C LEU A 123 6.68 -18.82 21.37
N GLY A 124 6.32 -18.31 22.56
CA GLY A 124 4.92 -18.11 22.94
C GLY A 124 4.23 -17.06 22.06
N LYS A 125 4.91 -15.92 21.82
CA LYS A 125 4.42 -14.88 20.91
C LYS A 125 4.33 -15.35 19.46
N LEU A 126 5.26 -16.19 19.02
CA LEU A 126 5.22 -16.75 17.67
C LEU A 126 4.01 -17.66 17.47
N MET A 127 3.76 -18.57 18.43
CA MET A 127 2.63 -19.49 18.39
C MET A 127 1.29 -18.74 18.48
N ALA A 128 1.21 -17.62 19.19
CA ALA A 128 0.01 -16.77 19.20
C ALA A 128 -0.29 -16.13 17.82
N VAL A 129 0.75 -15.78 17.05
CA VAL A 129 0.57 -15.20 15.70
C VAL A 129 0.21 -16.28 14.67
N HIS A 130 0.77 -17.48 14.79
CA HIS A 130 0.60 -18.58 13.82
C HIS A 130 -0.49 -19.59 14.18
N GLY A 131 -0.91 -19.66 15.45
CA GLY A 131 -1.86 -20.66 15.96
C GLY A 131 -3.29 -20.46 15.48
N ASP A 132 -3.65 -19.25 15.05
CA ASP A 132 -4.98 -18.93 14.52
C ASP A 132 -5.16 -19.29 13.03
N TYR A 133 -4.12 -19.80 12.34
CA TYR A 133 -4.17 -20.15 10.92
C TYR A 133 -4.74 -21.55 10.64
N SER A 134 -5.65 -22.06 11.48
CA SER A 134 -6.29 -23.36 11.30
C SER A 134 -7.61 -23.33 10.52
N GLU A 135 -7.86 -22.31 9.71
CA GLU A 135 -8.97 -22.35 8.73
C GLU A 135 -8.52 -21.91 7.33
N ASP A 136 -8.60 -22.86 6.41
CA ASP A 136 -8.34 -22.78 4.99
C ASP A 136 -9.11 -21.64 4.31
N VAL A 137 -8.44 -20.52 4.03
CA VAL A 137 -8.78 -19.68 2.87
C VAL A 137 -7.86 -20.05 1.71
N ARG A 138 -7.86 -21.34 1.37
CA ARG A 138 -7.28 -21.82 0.12
C ARG A 138 -8.38 -21.83 -0.93
N VAL A 139 -8.78 -20.64 -1.41
CA VAL A 139 -9.55 -20.56 -2.65
C VAL A 139 -8.60 -21.07 -3.75
N LYS A 140 -8.74 -22.34 -4.10
CA LYS A 140 -8.08 -22.92 -5.28
C LYS A 140 -8.62 -22.17 -6.49
N ILE A 141 -7.90 -21.15 -6.94
CA ILE A 141 -8.10 -20.59 -8.27
C ILE A 141 -7.67 -21.69 -9.24
N GLY A 142 -8.64 -22.43 -9.77
CA GLY A 142 -8.41 -23.38 -10.84
C GLY A 142 -7.80 -22.64 -12.03
N ARG A 143 -6.66 -23.12 -12.54
CA ARG A 143 -6.22 -22.69 -13.87
C ARG A 143 -7.35 -23.04 -14.86
N PRO A 144 -7.82 -22.10 -15.69
CA PRO A 144 -8.64 -22.47 -16.83
C PRO A 144 -7.81 -23.45 -17.68
N ALA A 145 -8.39 -24.62 -17.96
CA ALA A 145 -7.75 -25.64 -18.77
C ALA A 145 -7.39 -25.04 -20.14
N ASP A 146 -6.16 -25.29 -20.57
CA ASP A 146 -5.70 -25.03 -21.93
C ASP A 146 -6.72 -25.59 -22.92
N GLU A 147 -7.10 -24.74 -23.87
CA GLU A 147 -7.81 -25.13 -25.08
C GLU A 147 -7.08 -26.33 -25.67
N THR A 148 -7.76 -27.48 -25.72
CA THR A 148 -7.33 -28.62 -26.52
C THR A 148 -7.27 -28.16 -27.96
N MET A 149 -6.08 -27.78 -28.41
CA MET A 149 -5.77 -27.68 -29.83
C MET A 149 -6.03 -29.06 -30.42
N ALA A 150 -7.12 -29.17 -31.17
CA ALA A 150 -7.41 -30.34 -31.98
C ALA A 150 -6.28 -30.49 -33.00
N GLU A 151 -5.53 -31.58 -32.93
CA GLU A 151 -4.59 -31.97 -33.96
C GLU A 151 -5.33 -32.13 -35.29
N PRO A 152 -4.83 -31.54 -36.40
CA PRO A 152 -5.42 -31.77 -37.71
C PRO A 152 -5.14 -33.21 -38.17
N THR A 153 -6.20 -33.91 -38.55
CA THR A 153 -6.17 -35.23 -39.21
C THR A 153 -5.21 -35.24 -40.40
N PRO A 154 -4.30 -36.23 -40.50
CA PRO A 154 -3.48 -36.38 -41.71
C PRO A 154 -4.34 -36.90 -42.86
N GLU A 155 -4.45 -36.10 -43.92
CA GLU A 155 -5.04 -36.50 -45.20
C GLU A 155 -4.23 -37.66 -45.81
N LEU A 156 -4.92 -38.77 -46.06
CA LEU A 156 -4.43 -39.89 -46.86
C LEU A 156 -4.26 -39.44 -48.31
N ILE A 157 -3.01 -39.22 -48.74
CA ILE A 157 -2.67 -39.14 -50.16
C ILE A 157 -2.11 -40.50 -50.57
N GLY A 158 -2.91 -41.25 -51.30
CA GLY A 158 -2.51 -42.45 -52.03
C GLY A 158 -3.06 -42.40 -53.45
N ALA A 159 -2.22 -41.98 -54.39
CA ALA A 159 -2.11 -42.36 -55.81
C ALA A 159 -1.26 -41.29 -56.53
#